data_AF-A0A920W4N5-F1
#
_entry.id   AF-A0A920W4N5-F1
#
_cell.length_a   1.000
_cell.length_b   1.000
_cell.length_c   1.000
_cell.angle_alpha   90.00
_cell.angle_beta   90.00
_cell.angle_gamma   90.00
#
_symmetry.space_group_name_H-M   'P 1'
#
loop_
_entity.id
_entity.type
_entity.pdbx_description
1 polymer ?
#
loop_
_entity_poly.entity_id
_entity_poly.type
_entity_poly.pdbx_seq_one_letter_code
_entity_poly.pdbx_strand_id
1 'polypeptide(L)'
;MRNQYETMQRGEQQQADNTVDELMERLRELARRQEREAERQRRRARGQQSTQGGGAGQRALAEEAEEAARRLERLAREQNSPQMMDASRRLQEAADAMRRAAANDDNLGFAEAGAALDRLREVQERLEGEQRGRLERDIADQLRRANRLADEQREMRAEVSGLTELSDERPEEKMAALRELMEQKDQMEAEVADLEREIDSTSAEFRRDERDASRELQEAAAGIRDNKLKEKIRYSKGLIRSRPGDTANTFESEIGNDIEELAEQLAEAAGAVGESEGDRVADALDQTRDLMRSLESLDHRMWQEGQEGQQGQEGQQGQEGQQGQQGQQGQQGQQGQQGQQGQQGQQGQSGGQARADGRPGDGNAVGGSPFGGGYGYGDRRPGDANWEPGDIRQWSREYQQRGAEAQELRRLLNDEGFDVEDLDAIIQRMRELDDLRQYRDPEVIAGLQNFVLEELKRFEYRLRREIDEDEEDLFLAGNEEMPDRFRDMVEQYFRSLSESQ
;
A
#
# COMPACT_ATOMS: atom_id res chain seq x y z
N MET A 1 22.18 -34.00 -24.35
CA MET A 1 20.76 -34.42 -24.21
C MET A 1 19.96 -33.56 -23.23
N ARG A 2 20.51 -32.96 -22.16
CA ARG A 2 19.77 -32.00 -21.30
C ARG A 2 19.06 -30.87 -22.08
N ASN A 3 19.82 -30.17 -22.92
CA ASN A 3 19.36 -29.02 -23.71
C ASN A 3 18.11 -29.30 -24.60
N GLN A 4 17.84 -30.55 -25.00
CA GLN A 4 16.63 -30.91 -25.77
C GLN A 4 15.38 -31.14 -24.90
N TYR A 5 15.54 -31.50 -23.63
CA TYR A 5 14.43 -31.60 -22.68
C TYR A 5 14.07 -30.22 -22.13
N GLU A 6 15.07 -29.40 -21.80
CA GLU A 6 14.89 -28.03 -21.32
C GLU A 6 14.20 -27.13 -22.37
N THR A 7 14.55 -27.27 -23.66
CA THR A 7 13.89 -26.50 -24.74
C THR A 7 12.46 -26.95 -25.04
N MET A 8 12.14 -28.25 -24.97
CA MET A 8 10.74 -28.69 -25.10
C MET A 8 9.91 -28.24 -23.90
N GLN A 9 10.43 -28.38 -22.67
CA GLN A 9 9.73 -27.97 -21.46
C GLN A 9 9.47 -26.46 -21.42
N ARG A 10 10.45 -25.64 -21.84
CA ARG A 10 10.27 -24.17 -21.99
C ARG A 10 9.21 -23.83 -23.05
N GLY A 11 9.15 -24.57 -24.15
CA GLY A 11 8.14 -24.38 -25.20
C GLY A 11 6.72 -24.82 -24.80
N GLU A 12 6.60 -25.88 -23.99
CA GLU A 12 5.32 -26.29 -23.39
C GLU A 12 4.84 -25.26 -22.36
N GLN A 13 5.75 -24.74 -21.52
CA GLN A 13 5.45 -23.71 -20.53
C GLN A 13 5.02 -22.39 -21.19
N GLN A 14 5.75 -21.90 -22.20
CA GLN A 14 5.34 -20.71 -22.97
C GLN A 14 3.96 -20.87 -23.62
N GLN A 15 3.62 -22.06 -24.16
CA GLN A 15 2.26 -22.29 -24.67
C GLN A 15 1.21 -22.25 -23.56
N ALA A 16 1.53 -22.82 -22.40
CA ALA A 16 0.67 -22.81 -21.24
C ALA A 16 0.40 -21.37 -20.75
N ASP A 17 1.45 -20.54 -20.64
CA ASP A 17 1.35 -19.14 -20.21
C ASP A 17 0.54 -18.29 -21.21
N ASN A 18 0.81 -18.39 -22.51
CA ASN A 18 -0.01 -17.73 -23.55
C ASN A 18 -1.51 -18.10 -23.45
N THR A 19 -1.85 -19.31 -23.01
CA THR A 19 -3.26 -19.70 -22.78
C THR A 19 -3.85 -19.20 -21.46
N VAL A 20 -3.03 -18.87 -20.45
CA VAL A 20 -3.49 -18.08 -19.28
C VAL A 20 -3.88 -16.69 -19.73
N ASP A 21 -3.04 -16.04 -20.53
CA ASP A 21 -3.22 -14.63 -20.88
C ASP A 21 -4.41 -14.45 -21.85
N GLU A 22 -4.60 -15.38 -22.82
CA GLU A 22 -5.80 -15.43 -23.65
C GLU A 22 -7.07 -15.67 -22.81
N LEU A 23 -6.98 -16.49 -21.76
CA LEU A 23 -8.09 -16.73 -20.84
C LEU A 23 -8.41 -15.48 -20.01
N MET A 24 -7.39 -14.75 -19.54
CA MET A 24 -7.55 -13.52 -18.77
C MET A 24 -8.25 -12.42 -19.56
N GLU A 25 -7.85 -12.19 -20.82
CA GLU A 25 -8.53 -11.22 -21.70
C GLU A 25 -10.00 -11.63 -21.92
N ARG A 26 -10.28 -12.92 -22.13
CA ARG A 26 -11.66 -13.45 -22.24
C ARG A 26 -12.46 -13.24 -20.95
N LEU A 27 -11.85 -13.40 -19.78
CA LEU A 27 -12.50 -13.20 -18.48
C LEU A 27 -12.82 -11.73 -18.24
N ARG A 28 -11.91 -10.80 -18.56
CA ARG A 28 -12.15 -9.35 -18.54
C ARG A 28 -13.32 -8.97 -19.45
N GLU A 29 -13.37 -9.51 -20.67
CA GLU A 29 -14.50 -9.27 -21.57
C GLU A 29 -15.82 -9.87 -21.06
N LEU A 30 -15.77 -11.03 -20.41
CA LEU A 30 -16.94 -11.72 -19.85
C LEU A 30 -17.48 -10.97 -18.62
N ALA A 31 -16.62 -10.50 -17.72
CA ALA A 31 -16.99 -9.65 -16.58
C ALA A 31 -17.66 -8.35 -17.04
N ARG A 32 -17.04 -7.61 -17.98
CA ARG A 32 -17.63 -6.40 -18.59
C ARG A 32 -18.96 -6.68 -19.29
N ARG A 33 -19.16 -7.86 -19.89
CA ARG A 33 -20.46 -8.27 -20.46
C ARG A 33 -21.49 -8.61 -19.39
N GLN A 34 -21.08 -9.31 -18.33
CA GLN A 34 -21.91 -9.68 -17.17
C GLN A 34 -22.40 -8.45 -16.42
N GLU A 35 -21.54 -7.46 -16.18
CA GLU A 35 -21.88 -6.21 -15.52
C GLU A 35 -22.95 -5.44 -16.31
N ARG A 36 -22.75 -5.25 -17.62
CA ARG A 36 -23.77 -4.67 -18.51
C ARG A 36 -25.09 -5.47 -18.51
N GLU A 37 -25.08 -6.78 -18.30
CA GLU A 37 -26.32 -7.57 -18.14
C GLU A 37 -26.98 -7.39 -16.78
N ALA A 38 -26.22 -7.40 -15.69
CA ALA A 38 -26.71 -7.13 -14.34
C ALA A 38 -27.28 -5.70 -14.24
N GLU A 39 -26.64 -4.71 -14.87
CA GLU A 39 -27.07 -3.31 -14.90
C GLU A 39 -28.38 -3.14 -15.72
N ARG A 40 -28.50 -3.82 -16.87
CA ARG A 40 -29.77 -3.94 -17.61
C ARG A 40 -30.87 -4.64 -16.81
N GLN A 41 -30.53 -5.60 -15.95
CA GLN A 41 -31.48 -6.22 -15.00
C GLN A 41 -31.89 -5.25 -13.87
N ARG A 42 -30.95 -4.47 -13.29
CA ARG A 42 -31.24 -3.40 -12.31
C ARG A 42 -32.24 -2.38 -12.86
N ARG A 43 -32.03 -1.91 -14.11
CA ARG A 43 -32.94 -0.96 -14.78
C ARG A 43 -34.36 -1.54 -15.02
N ARG A 44 -34.48 -2.85 -15.25
CA ARG A 44 -35.79 -3.54 -15.31
C ARG A 44 -36.46 -3.67 -13.94
N ALA A 45 -35.72 -4.03 -12.90
CA ALA A 45 -36.24 -4.14 -11.54
C ALA A 45 -36.76 -2.81 -10.98
N ARG A 46 -36.18 -1.67 -11.41
CA ARG A 46 -36.67 -0.31 -11.13
C ARG A 46 -37.86 0.13 -12.01
N GLY A 47 -38.41 -0.76 -12.85
CA GLY A 47 -39.72 -0.60 -13.51
C GLY A 47 -39.74 0.20 -14.82
N GLN A 48 -38.60 0.53 -15.42
CA GLN A 48 -38.55 1.50 -16.54
C GLN A 48 -38.66 0.91 -17.95
N GLN A 49 -38.52 -0.41 -18.16
CA GLN A 49 -38.62 -1.00 -19.51
C GLN A 49 -39.07 -2.47 -19.53
N SER A 50 -40.27 -2.72 -20.06
CA SER A 50 -40.79 -4.08 -20.30
C SER A 50 -40.31 -4.61 -21.65
N THR A 51 -39.28 -5.45 -21.69
CA THR A 51 -38.90 -6.20 -22.90
C THR A 51 -38.41 -7.60 -22.53
N GLN A 52 -39.13 -8.60 -23.04
CA GLN A 52 -38.96 -10.02 -22.79
C GLN A 52 -37.68 -10.54 -23.48
N GLY A 53 -36.57 -10.63 -22.76
CA GLY A 53 -35.30 -11.07 -23.36
C GLY A 53 -34.07 -11.16 -22.44
N GLY A 54 -34.23 -11.20 -21.11
CA GLY A 54 -33.11 -11.20 -20.15
C GLY A 54 -32.29 -12.50 -20.16
N GLY A 55 -32.92 -13.62 -19.83
CA GLY A 55 -32.23 -14.91 -19.64
C GLY A 55 -31.65 -15.56 -20.89
N ALA A 56 -31.53 -14.86 -22.03
CA ALA A 56 -30.84 -15.36 -23.23
C ALA A 56 -29.34 -15.00 -23.21
N GLY A 57 -29.00 -13.73 -22.94
CA GLY A 57 -27.61 -13.29 -22.78
C GLY A 57 -26.94 -13.99 -21.60
N GLN A 58 -27.64 -14.01 -20.47
CA GLN A 58 -27.18 -14.62 -19.22
C GLN A 58 -26.86 -16.12 -19.36
N ARG A 59 -27.52 -16.83 -20.29
CA ARG A 59 -27.18 -18.23 -20.66
C ARG A 59 -25.93 -18.32 -21.52
N ALA A 60 -25.75 -17.43 -22.49
CA ALA A 60 -24.55 -17.39 -23.32
C ALA A 60 -23.29 -17.08 -22.48
N LEU A 61 -23.39 -16.14 -21.53
CA LEU A 61 -22.31 -15.85 -20.58
C LEU A 61 -21.99 -17.06 -19.69
N ALA A 62 -23.01 -17.81 -19.25
CA ALA A 62 -22.81 -19.03 -18.47
C ALA A 62 -22.09 -20.14 -19.28
N GLU A 63 -22.46 -20.31 -20.55
CA GLU A 63 -21.82 -21.29 -21.45
C GLU A 63 -20.35 -20.93 -21.70
N GLU A 64 -20.05 -19.64 -21.91
CA GLU A 64 -18.69 -19.14 -22.11
C GLU A 64 -17.83 -19.25 -20.84
N ALA A 65 -18.39 -18.96 -19.66
CA ALA A 65 -17.71 -19.15 -18.38
C ALA A 65 -17.42 -20.65 -18.11
N GLU A 66 -18.31 -21.57 -18.49
CA GLU A 66 -18.07 -23.02 -18.39
C GLU A 66 -17.00 -23.50 -19.39
N GLU A 67 -16.94 -22.93 -20.60
CA GLU A 67 -15.82 -23.17 -21.51
C GLU A 67 -14.49 -22.66 -20.96
N ALA A 68 -14.46 -21.44 -20.42
CA ALA A 68 -13.29 -20.84 -19.81
C ALA A 68 -12.79 -21.69 -18.61
N ALA A 69 -13.70 -22.13 -17.74
CA ALA A 69 -13.36 -23.02 -16.63
C ALA A 69 -12.78 -24.36 -17.08
N ARG A 70 -13.33 -24.97 -18.14
CA ARG A 70 -12.80 -26.23 -18.70
C ARG A 70 -11.44 -26.08 -19.36
N ARG A 71 -11.12 -24.89 -19.91
CA ARG A 71 -9.77 -24.58 -20.40
C ARG A 71 -8.80 -24.47 -19.22
N LEU A 72 -9.16 -23.68 -18.21
CA LEU A 72 -8.35 -23.47 -17.01
C LEU A 72 -8.11 -24.78 -16.24
N GLU A 73 -9.10 -25.65 -16.14
CA GLU A 73 -8.95 -26.96 -15.47
C GLU A 73 -7.95 -27.88 -16.19
N ARG A 74 -7.93 -27.89 -17.54
CA ARG A 74 -6.91 -28.65 -18.30
C ARG A 74 -5.51 -28.08 -18.04
N LEU A 75 -5.38 -26.77 -18.18
CA LEU A 75 -4.13 -26.04 -17.97
C LEU A 75 -3.58 -26.23 -16.55
N ALA A 76 -4.45 -26.19 -15.54
CA ALA A 76 -4.10 -26.42 -14.15
C ALA A 76 -3.60 -27.86 -13.87
N ARG A 77 -4.12 -28.85 -14.62
CA ARG A 77 -3.66 -30.25 -14.55
C ARG A 77 -2.34 -30.45 -15.32
N GLU A 78 -2.14 -29.76 -16.43
CA GLU A 78 -0.93 -29.79 -17.26
C GLU A 78 0.25 -29.12 -16.53
N GLN A 79 0.04 -27.93 -15.96
CA GLN A 79 1.03 -27.21 -15.14
C GLN A 79 1.12 -27.71 -13.69
N ASN A 80 0.19 -28.58 -13.26
CA ASN A 80 0.04 -29.03 -11.87
C ASN A 80 -0.08 -27.86 -10.86
N SER A 81 -0.78 -26.77 -11.22
CA SER A 81 -1.03 -25.61 -10.36
C SER A 81 -2.30 -25.80 -9.51
N PRO A 82 -2.21 -25.89 -8.16
CA PRO A 82 -3.37 -25.93 -7.29
C PRO A 82 -4.18 -24.62 -7.31
N GLN A 83 -3.53 -23.50 -7.62
CA GLN A 83 -4.17 -22.17 -7.68
C GLN A 83 -5.10 -22.08 -8.88
N MET A 84 -4.61 -22.46 -10.07
CA MET A 84 -5.42 -22.54 -11.29
C MET A 84 -6.56 -23.56 -11.13
N MET A 85 -6.37 -24.67 -10.40
CA MET A 85 -7.47 -25.59 -10.06
C MET A 85 -8.53 -24.95 -9.15
N ASP A 86 -8.17 -24.06 -8.22
CA ASP A 86 -9.16 -23.35 -7.40
C ASP A 86 -9.90 -22.29 -8.22
N ALA A 87 -9.17 -21.54 -9.03
CA ALA A 87 -9.72 -20.57 -9.98
C ALA A 87 -10.69 -21.23 -10.97
N SER A 88 -10.37 -22.43 -11.50
CA SER A 88 -11.28 -23.16 -12.39
C SER A 88 -12.58 -23.57 -11.69
N ARG A 89 -12.54 -23.92 -10.39
CA ARG A 89 -13.74 -24.21 -9.60
C ARG A 89 -14.59 -22.97 -9.38
N ARG A 90 -13.99 -21.84 -9.02
CA ARG A 90 -14.70 -20.55 -8.84
C ARG A 90 -15.36 -20.07 -10.14
N LEU A 91 -14.70 -20.31 -11.26
CA LEU A 91 -15.24 -20.01 -12.59
C LEU A 91 -16.43 -20.92 -12.98
N GLN A 92 -16.43 -22.20 -12.56
CA GLN A 92 -17.61 -23.07 -12.64
C GLN A 92 -18.75 -22.55 -11.75
N GLU A 93 -18.45 -22.11 -10.53
CA GLU A 93 -19.44 -21.50 -9.62
C GLU A 93 -20.02 -20.18 -10.17
N ALA A 94 -19.23 -19.39 -10.91
CA ALA A 94 -19.69 -18.20 -11.61
C ALA A 94 -20.65 -18.58 -12.75
N ALA A 95 -20.30 -19.55 -13.59
CA ALA A 95 -21.17 -20.08 -14.64
C ALA A 95 -22.51 -20.62 -14.09
N ASP A 96 -22.47 -21.31 -12.96
CA ASP A 96 -23.68 -21.80 -12.29
C ASP A 96 -24.55 -20.69 -11.70
N ALA A 97 -23.94 -19.62 -11.16
CA ALA A 97 -24.67 -18.43 -10.74
C ALA A 97 -25.33 -17.72 -11.93
N MET A 98 -24.64 -17.58 -13.06
CA MET A 98 -25.24 -17.07 -14.31
C MET A 98 -26.40 -17.94 -14.78
N ARG A 99 -26.29 -19.29 -14.72
CA ARG A 99 -27.43 -20.17 -15.04
C ARG A 99 -28.63 -19.95 -14.11
N ARG A 100 -28.41 -19.79 -12.80
CA ARG A 100 -29.49 -19.50 -11.84
C ARG A 100 -30.10 -18.12 -12.08
N ALA A 101 -29.29 -17.12 -12.41
CA ALA A 101 -29.75 -15.79 -12.83
C ALA A 101 -30.60 -15.84 -14.11
N ALA A 102 -30.23 -16.68 -15.08
CA ALA A 102 -30.97 -16.82 -16.32
C ALA A 102 -32.31 -17.57 -16.18
N ALA A 103 -32.48 -18.36 -15.10
CA ALA A 103 -33.67 -19.16 -14.83
C ALA A 103 -34.69 -18.45 -13.92
N ASN A 104 -34.27 -17.41 -13.19
CA ASN A 104 -35.08 -16.68 -12.21
C ASN A 104 -35.36 -15.24 -12.70
N ASP A 105 -36.62 -14.90 -12.99
CA ASP A 105 -37.01 -13.56 -13.49
C ASP A 105 -37.13 -12.48 -12.38
N ASP A 106 -37.02 -12.86 -11.10
CA ASP A 106 -37.24 -12.01 -9.92
C ASP A 106 -35.93 -11.52 -9.26
N ASN A 107 -36.02 -10.81 -8.12
CA ASN A 107 -34.89 -10.35 -7.28
C ASN A 107 -33.81 -11.40 -6.99
N LEU A 108 -34.14 -12.70 -7.01
CA LEU A 108 -33.17 -13.80 -6.86
C LEU A 108 -32.20 -13.89 -8.04
N GLY A 109 -32.67 -13.60 -9.26
CA GLY A 109 -31.80 -13.58 -10.45
C GLY A 109 -30.77 -12.47 -10.39
N PHE A 110 -31.15 -11.30 -9.86
CA PHE A 110 -30.23 -10.17 -9.64
C PHE A 110 -29.11 -10.50 -8.64
N ALA A 111 -29.45 -11.14 -7.50
CA ALA A 111 -28.45 -11.52 -6.51
C ALA A 111 -27.44 -12.55 -7.06
N GLU A 112 -27.91 -13.52 -7.85
CA GLU A 112 -27.06 -14.50 -8.54
C GLU A 112 -26.21 -13.87 -9.65
N ALA A 113 -26.73 -12.85 -10.35
CA ALA A 113 -25.96 -12.11 -11.36
C ALA A 113 -24.83 -11.27 -10.73
N GLY A 114 -25.04 -10.72 -9.54
CA GLY A 114 -23.99 -10.08 -8.74
C GLY A 114 -22.93 -11.09 -8.27
N ALA A 115 -23.36 -12.17 -7.61
CA ALA A 115 -22.46 -13.22 -7.14
C ALA A 115 -21.66 -13.90 -8.27
N ALA A 116 -22.19 -13.91 -9.50
CA ALA A 116 -21.45 -14.33 -10.68
C ALA A 116 -20.30 -13.36 -11.03
N LEU A 117 -20.55 -12.04 -10.99
CA LEU A 117 -19.55 -11.02 -11.28
C LEU A 117 -18.44 -11.01 -10.20
N ASP A 118 -18.81 -11.08 -8.92
CA ASP A 118 -17.86 -11.13 -7.80
C ASP A 118 -16.89 -12.32 -7.94
N ARG A 119 -17.41 -13.49 -8.37
CA ARG A 119 -16.59 -14.69 -8.65
C ARG A 119 -15.72 -14.57 -9.90
N LEU A 120 -16.11 -13.78 -10.90
CA LEU A 120 -15.23 -13.50 -12.05
C LEU A 120 -14.07 -12.62 -11.62
N ARG A 121 -14.35 -11.53 -10.89
CA ARG A 121 -13.32 -10.62 -10.35
C ARG A 121 -12.32 -11.39 -9.46
N GLU A 122 -12.80 -12.22 -8.53
CA GLU A 122 -11.91 -13.06 -7.70
C GLU A 122 -11.04 -14.04 -8.54
N VAL A 123 -11.55 -14.57 -9.65
CA VAL A 123 -10.77 -15.43 -10.56
C VAL A 123 -9.73 -14.62 -11.33
N GLN A 124 -10.04 -13.39 -11.73
CA GLN A 124 -9.09 -12.48 -12.40
C GLN A 124 -7.95 -12.10 -11.45
N GLU A 125 -8.26 -11.57 -10.26
CA GLU A 125 -7.29 -11.17 -9.22
C GLU A 125 -6.26 -12.28 -8.92
N ARG A 126 -6.74 -13.54 -8.84
CA ARG A 126 -5.88 -14.71 -8.56
C ARG A 126 -4.95 -15.06 -9.71
N LEU A 127 -5.42 -14.91 -10.94
CA LEU A 127 -4.61 -15.19 -12.14
C LEU A 127 -3.63 -14.03 -12.41
N GLU A 128 -4.02 -12.80 -12.10
CA GLU A 128 -3.15 -11.61 -12.10
C GLU A 128 -2.05 -11.74 -11.02
N GLY A 129 -2.38 -12.23 -9.82
CA GLY A 129 -1.38 -12.56 -8.79
C GLY A 129 -0.40 -13.66 -9.22
N GLU A 130 -0.85 -14.70 -9.95
CA GLU A 130 0.05 -15.71 -10.52
C GLU A 130 0.91 -15.13 -11.67
N GLN A 131 0.37 -14.23 -12.50
CA GLN A 131 1.10 -13.49 -13.54
C GLN A 131 2.19 -12.58 -12.94
N ARG A 132 1.86 -11.76 -11.93
CA ARG A 132 2.82 -10.97 -11.15
C ARG A 132 3.92 -11.86 -10.58
N GLY A 133 3.54 -12.97 -9.95
CA GLY A 133 4.50 -13.95 -9.45
C GLY A 133 5.38 -14.58 -10.54
N ARG A 134 4.93 -14.71 -11.80
CA ARG A 134 5.82 -15.10 -12.93
C ARG A 134 6.83 -13.99 -13.21
N LEU A 135 6.37 -12.75 -13.39
CA LEU A 135 7.22 -11.59 -13.66
C LEU A 135 8.29 -11.40 -12.58
N GLU A 136 7.93 -11.43 -11.30
CA GLU A 136 8.89 -11.37 -10.18
C GLU A 136 10.00 -12.43 -10.30
N ARG A 137 9.65 -13.67 -10.67
CA ARG A 137 10.61 -14.77 -10.81
C ARG A 137 11.53 -14.56 -12.00
N ASP A 138 10.99 -14.14 -13.14
CA ASP A 138 11.74 -13.90 -14.37
C ASP A 138 12.73 -12.74 -14.20
N ILE A 139 12.28 -11.60 -13.64
CA ILE A 139 13.18 -10.48 -13.30
C ILE A 139 14.22 -10.93 -12.27
N ALA A 140 13.84 -11.69 -11.24
CA ALA A 140 14.80 -12.17 -10.26
C ALA A 140 15.84 -13.15 -10.85
N ASP A 141 15.51 -13.94 -11.87
CA ASP A 141 16.49 -14.77 -12.61
C ASP A 141 17.38 -13.94 -13.54
N GLN A 142 16.83 -12.93 -14.21
CA GLN A 142 17.57 -11.96 -15.02
C GLN A 142 18.57 -11.18 -14.15
N LEU A 143 18.13 -10.65 -13.01
CA LEU A 143 18.94 -9.95 -12.01
C LEU A 143 20.03 -10.84 -11.41
N ARG A 144 19.72 -12.11 -11.09
CA ARG A 144 20.73 -13.09 -10.64
C ARG A 144 21.85 -13.30 -11.67
N ARG A 145 21.53 -13.25 -12.97
CA ARG A 145 22.50 -13.40 -14.06
C ARG A 145 23.30 -12.13 -14.29
N ALA A 146 22.67 -10.96 -14.30
CA ALA A 146 23.38 -9.67 -14.37
C ALA A 146 24.41 -9.52 -13.24
N ASN A 147 24.03 -9.83 -11.99
CA ASN A 147 24.97 -9.82 -10.85
C ASN A 147 26.14 -10.81 -11.03
N ARG A 148 25.88 -12.03 -11.54
CA ARG A 148 26.96 -12.99 -11.82
C ARG A 148 27.91 -12.47 -12.90
N LEU A 149 27.38 -11.88 -13.97
CA LEU A 149 28.19 -11.28 -15.03
C LEU A 149 29.04 -10.11 -14.49
N ALA A 150 28.54 -9.33 -13.53
CA ALA A 150 29.33 -8.29 -12.85
C ALA A 150 30.46 -8.88 -11.99
N ASP A 151 30.19 -9.96 -11.25
CA ASP A 151 31.22 -10.69 -10.49
C ASP A 151 32.31 -11.27 -11.42
N GLU A 152 31.91 -12.01 -12.47
CA GLU A 152 32.81 -12.58 -13.49
C GLU A 152 33.63 -11.48 -14.20
N GLN A 153 33.02 -10.32 -14.47
CA GLN A 153 33.72 -9.18 -15.08
C GLN A 153 34.76 -8.55 -14.14
N ARG A 154 34.50 -8.51 -12.82
CA ARG A 154 35.46 -8.07 -11.82
C ARG A 154 36.65 -9.05 -11.69
N GLU A 155 36.40 -10.35 -11.79
CA GLU A 155 37.45 -11.38 -11.84
C GLU A 155 38.29 -11.29 -13.12
N MET A 156 37.66 -11.25 -14.31
CA MET A 156 38.34 -11.11 -15.60
C MET A 156 39.23 -9.86 -15.66
N ARG A 157 38.80 -8.72 -15.10
CA ARG A 157 39.61 -7.51 -15.03
C ARG A 157 40.91 -7.72 -14.22
N ALA A 158 40.86 -8.50 -13.14
CA ALA A 158 42.05 -8.84 -12.36
C ALA A 158 42.99 -9.77 -13.16
N GLU A 159 42.44 -10.75 -13.89
CA GLU A 159 43.21 -11.62 -14.78
C GLU A 159 43.89 -10.86 -15.93
N VAL A 160 43.20 -9.91 -16.57
CA VAL A 160 43.77 -9.03 -17.63
C VAL A 160 44.93 -8.20 -17.09
N SER A 161 44.85 -7.70 -15.85
CA SER A 161 45.97 -7.04 -15.18
C SER A 161 47.14 -8.02 -14.98
N GLY A 162 46.86 -9.22 -14.45
CA GLY A 162 47.87 -10.27 -14.25
C GLY A 162 48.58 -10.72 -15.53
N LEU A 163 47.91 -10.72 -16.69
CA LEU A 163 48.52 -10.99 -18.00
C LEU A 163 49.62 -9.99 -18.40
N THR A 164 49.60 -8.77 -17.83
CA THR A 164 50.65 -7.77 -18.04
C THR A 164 51.84 -7.94 -17.10
N GLU A 165 51.62 -8.46 -15.89
CA GLU A 165 52.65 -8.79 -14.91
C GLU A 165 53.37 -10.11 -15.24
N LEU A 166 52.69 -11.03 -15.94
CA LEU A 166 53.28 -12.26 -16.49
C LEU A 166 54.35 -11.91 -17.54
N SER A 167 55.61 -11.92 -17.10
CA SER A 167 56.79 -11.74 -17.93
C SER A 167 56.81 -12.69 -19.13
N ASP A 168 57.43 -12.25 -20.23
CA ASP A 168 57.59 -13.06 -21.44
C ASP A 168 58.49 -14.31 -21.25
N GLU A 169 59.06 -14.50 -20.05
CA GLU A 169 59.81 -15.69 -19.65
C GLU A 169 58.91 -16.92 -19.38
N ARG A 170 57.59 -16.74 -19.21
CA ARG A 170 56.60 -17.83 -19.01
C ARG A 170 55.52 -17.84 -20.11
N PRO A 171 55.90 -18.03 -21.40
CA PRO A 171 54.97 -17.87 -22.53
C PRO A 171 53.87 -18.92 -22.56
N GLU A 172 54.10 -20.13 -22.05
CA GLU A 172 53.10 -21.20 -22.05
C GLU A 172 51.92 -20.89 -21.12
N GLU A 173 52.19 -20.37 -19.92
CA GLU A 173 51.17 -20.00 -18.93
C GLU A 173 50.38 -18.76 -19.35
N LYS A 174 51.09 -17.73 -19.85
CA LYS A 174 50.47 -16.52 -20.43
C LYS A 174 49.54 -16.87 -21.59
N MET A 175 49.90 -17.85 -22.42
CA MET A 175 49.08 -18.35 -23.53
C MET A 175 47.97 -19.32 -23.10
N ALA A 176 48.01 -19.85 -21.88
CA ALA A 176 46.93 -20.65 -21.30
C ALA A 176 45.85 -19.72 -20.72
N ALA A 177 46.23 -18.80 -19.82
CA ALA A 177 45.33 -17.81 -19.23
C ALA A 177 44.63 -16.96 -20.30
N LEU A 178 45.36 -16.53 -21.35
CA LEU A 178 44.76 -15.78 -22.46
C LEU A 178 43.70 -16.59 -23.25
N ARG A 179 43.80 -17.94 -23.29
CA ARG A 179 42.76 -18.78 -23.92
C ARG A 179 41.52 -18.90 -23.04
N GLU A 180 41.73 -19.14 -21.74
CA GLU A 180 40.66 -19.24 -20.75
C GLU A 180 39.83 -17.95 -20.71
N LEU A 181 40.49 -16.80 -20.62
CA LEU A 181 39.83 -15.50 -20.65
C LEU A 181 39.13 -15.20 -21.99
N MET A 182 39.68 -15.65 -23.13
CA MET A 182 38.96 -15.55 -24.42
C MET A 182 37.70 -16.41 -24.46
N GLU A 183 37.70 -17.56 -23.79
CA GLU A 183 36.53 -18.46 -23.71
C GLU A 183 35.47 -17.90 -22.75
N GLN A 184 35.88 -17.35 -21.59
CA GLN A 184 35.01 -16.60 -20.69
C GLN A 184 34.34 -15.41 -21.42
N LYS A 185 35.09 -14.63 -22.21
CA LYS A 185 34.53 -13.52 -23.01
C LYS A 185 33.53 -13.97 -24.08
N ASP A 186 33.71 -15.15 -24.69
CA ASP A 186 32.71 -15.72 -25.61
C ASP A 186 31.43 -16.13 -24.86
N GLN A 187 31.56 -16.72 -23.67
CA GLN A 187 30.43 -17.10 -22.83
C GLN A 187 29.65 -15.87 -22.35
N MET A 188 30.35 -14.84 -21.87
CA MET A 188 29.77 -13.56 -21.46
C MET A 188 29.07 -12.83 -22.63
N GLU A 189 29.65 -12.78 -23.83
CA GLU A 189 28.99 -12.19 -25.02
C GLU A 189 27.66 -12.90 -25.32
N ALA A 190 27.66 -14.24 -25.25
CA ALA A 190 26.47 -15.04 -25.46
C ALA A 190 25.42 -14.85 -24.34
N GLU A 191 25.83 -14.84 -23.06
CA GLU A 191 24.89 -14.70 -21.94
C GLU A 191 24.24 -13.30 -21.91
N VAL A 192 24.97 -12.23 -22.25
CA VAL A 192 24.40 -10.88 -22.42
C VAL A 192 23.40 -10.84 -23.59
N ALA A 193 23.69 -11.50 -24.71
CA ALA A 193 22.78 -11.57 -25.86
C ALA A 193 21.55 -12.48 -25.62
N ASP A 194 21.63 -13.43 -24.70
CA ASP A 194 20.49 -14.21 -24.23
C ASP A 194 19.65 -13.39 -23.24
N LEU A 195 20.31 -12.68 -22.31
CA LEU A 195 19.68 -11.83 -21.29
C LEU A 195 18.89 -10.67 -21.92
N GLU A 196 19.49 -9.93 -22.86
CA GLU A 196 18.81 -8.87 -23.64
C GLU A 196 17.51 -9.35 -24.29
N ARG A 197 17.53 -10.56 -24.89
CA ARG A 197 16.36 -11.13 -25.58
C ARG A 197 15.28 -11.61 -24.62
N GLU A 198 15.66 -12.12 -23.45
CA GLU A 198 14.72 -12.51 -22.42
C GLU A 198 14.09 -11.27 -21.77
N ILE A 199 14.85 -10.20 -21.50
CA ILE A 199 14.33 -8.92 -21.00
C ILE A 199 13.35 -8.26 -22.00
N ASP A 200 13.75 -8.13 -23.28
CA ASP A 200 12.87 -7.60 -24.35
C ASP A 200 11.57 -8.44 -24.45
N SER A 201 11.65 -9.76 -24.24
CA SER A 201 10.48 -10.66 -24.27
C SER A 201 9.57 -10.46 -23.05
N THR A 202 10.12 -10.46 -21.84
CA THR A 202 9.37 -10.27 -20.59
C THR A 202 8.67 -8.92 -20.58
N SER A 203 9.36 -7.84 -20.95
CA SER A 203 8.70 -6.53 -21.11
C SER A 203 7.59 -6.56 -22.17
N ALA A 204 7.81 -7.21 -23.31
CA ALA A 204 6.82 -7.23 -24.37
C ALA A 204 5.52 -7.98 -24.00
N GLU A 205 5.64 -9.01 -23.15
CA GLU A 205 4.57 -9.81 -22.55
C GLU A 205 3.77 -8.98 -21.53
N PHE A 206 4.43 -8.45 -20.50
CA PHE A 206 3.76 -7.82 -19.35
C PHE A 206 3.36 -6.34 -19.55
N ARG A 207 3.72 -5.69 -20.68
CA ARG A 207 3.47 -4.25 -20.97
C ARG A 207 2.04 -3.75 -20.73
N ARG A 208 1.02 -4.62 -20.76
CA ARG A 208 -0.38 -4.24 -20.53
C ARG A 208 -0.76 -4.21 -19.06
N ASP A 209 -0.27 -5.19 -18.32
CA ASP A 209 -0.73 -5.54 -16.98
C ASP A 209 0.20 -4.95 -15.91
N GLU A 210 1.52 -4.90 -16.17
CA GLU A 210 2.55 -4.35 -15.28
C GLU A 210 3.35 -3.28 -16.03
N ARG A 211 2.75 -2.09 -16.20
CA ARG A 211 3.26 -1.00 -17.05
C ARG A 211 4.67 -0.55 -16.67
N ASP A 212 4.92 -0.32 -15.38
CA ASP A 212 6.15 0.33 -14.93
C ASP A 212 7.31 -0.65 -14.80
N ALA A 213 7.11 -1.84 -14.22
CA ALA A 213 8.08 -2.93 -14.35
C ALA A 213 8.44 -3.23 -15.82
N SER A 214 7.48 -3.17 -16.75
CA SER A 214 7.75 -3.34 -18.18
C SER A 214 8.52 -2.18 -18.81
N ARG A 215 8.41 -0.96 -18.27
CA ARG A 215 9.19 0.21 -18.68
C ARG A 215 10.64 0.05 -18.24
N GLU A 216 10.87 -0.25 -16.97
CA GLU A 216 12.23 -0.47 -16.44
C GLU A 216 12.95 -1.61 -17.18
N LEU A 217 12.24 -2.69 -17.54
CA LEU A 217 12.78 -3.73 -18.41
C LEU A 217 13.12 -3.24 -19.84
N GLN A 218 12.39 -2.28 -20.41
CA GLN A 218 12.77 -1.67 -21.69
C GLN A 218 14.02 -0.81 -21.56
N GLU A 219 14.18 -0.09 -20.45
CA GLU A 219 15.36 0.72 -20.17
C GLU A 219 16.59 -0.16 -19.94
N ALA A 220 16.46 -1.29 -19.22
CA ALA A 220 17.48 -2.33 -19.10
C ALA A 220 17.92 -2.90 -20.46
N ALA A 221 16.98 -3.30 -21.32
CA ALA A 221 17.30 -3.82 -22.66
C ALA A 221 17.81 -2.72 -23.62
N ALA A 222 17.42 -1.45 -23.43
CA ALA A 222 17.98 -0.32 -24.15
C ALA A 222 19.42 -0.06 -23.73
N GLY A 223 19.74 -0.07 -22.43
CA GLY A 223 21.08 0.09 -21.87
C GLY A 223 22.10 -0.86 -22.51
N ILE A 224 21.78 -2.16 -22.61
CA ILE A 224 22.64 -3.16 -23.29
C ILE A 224 22.99 -2.74 -24.74
N ARG A 225 22.03 -2.18 -25.47
CA ARG A 225 22.14 -1.79 -26.88
C ARG A 225 22.87 -0.45 -27.05
N ASP A 226 22.54 0.54 -26.24
CA ASP A 226 23.05 1.90 -26.34
C ASP A 226 24.49 2.00 -25.81
N ASN A 227 24.79 1.31 -24.70
CA ASN A 227 26.16 1.11 -24.22
C ASN A 227 26.97 0.15 -25.11
N LYS A 228 26.30 -0.59 -26.01
CA LYS A 228 26.90 -1.56 -26.95
C LYS A 228 27.73 -2.62 -26.23
N LEU A 229 27.17 -3.15 -25.14
CA LEU A 229 27.86 -4.02 -24.20
C LEU A 229 28.47 -5.25 -24.90
N LYS A 230 27.68 -5.91 -25.77
CA LYS A 230 28.12 -7.06 -26.58
C LYS A 230 29.32 -6.72 -27.47
N GLU A 231 29.28 -5.56 -28.13
CA GLU A 231 30.37 -5.07 -28.98
C GLU A 231 31.61 -4.70 -28.16
N LYS A 232 31.46 -4.08 -26.98
CA LYS A 232 32.56 -3.80 -26.04
C LYS A 232 33.24 -5.09 -25.58
N ILE A 233 32.47 -6.11 -25.18
CA ILE A 233 32.98 -7.45 -24.81
C ILE A 233 33.78 -8.07 -25.96
N ARG A 234 33.19 -8.13 -27.16
CA ARG A 234 33.84 -8.67 -28.36
C ARG A 234 35.11 -7.90 -28.75
N TYR A 235 35.09 -6.58 -28.60
CA TYR A 235 36.23 -5.71 -28.89
C TYR A 235 37.36 -5.88 -27.87
N SER A 236 37.03 -5.91 -26.57
CA SER A 236 38.01 -6.14 -25.49
C SER A 236 38.72 -7.47 -25.66
N LYS A 237 37.99 -8.54 -25.97
CA LYS A 237 38.57 -9.86 -26.32
C LYS A 237 39.63 -9.76 -27.43
N GLY A 238 39.38 -8.94 -28.46
CA GLY A 238 40.34 -8.66 -29.53
C GLY A 238 41.56 -7.86 -29.07
N LEU A 239 41.37 -6.91 -28.14
CA LEU A 239 42.45 -6.15 -27.50
C LEU A 239 43.34 -7.05 -26.64
N ILE A 240 42.75 -7.83 -25.73
CA ILE A 240 43.49 -8.71 -24.81
C ILE A 240 44.36 -9.71 -25.59
N ARG A 241 43.86 -10.23 -26.72
CA ARG A 241 44.63 -11.12 -27.61
C ARG A 241 45.79 -10.42 -28.32
N SER A 242 45.65 -9.15 -28.69
CA SER A 242 46.61 -8.45 -29.55
C SER A 242 47.63 -7.62 -28.76
N ARG A 243 47.20 -6.99 -27.67
CA ARG A 243 48.02 -6.18 -26.75
C ARG A 243 47.29 -6.03 -25.40
N PRO A 244 47.48 -6.95 -24.44
CA PRO A 244 47.02 -6.72 -23.07
C PRO A 244 47.78 -5.50 -22.48
N GLY A 245 47.07 -4.67 -21.73
CA GLY A 245 47.57 -3.37 -21.24
C GLY A 245 46.45 -2.40 -20.92
N ASP A 246 46.81 -1.14 -20.61
CA ASP A 246 45.91 -0.10 -20.09
C ASP A 246 44.60 0.04 -20.87
N THR A 247 44.64 -0.01 -22.20
CA THR A 247 43.43 0.12 -23.03
C THR A 247 42.46 -1.04 -22.83
N ALA A 248 42.96 -2.27 -22.66
CA ALA A 248 42.10 -3.40 -22.31
C ALA A 248 41.48 -3.16 -20.92
N ASN A 249 42.29 -2.77 -19.93
CA ASN A 249 41.80 -2.46 -18.59
C ASN A 249 40.72 -1.36 -18.54
N THR A 250 40.78 -0.37 -19.45
CA THR A 250 39.69 0.62 -19.62
C THR A 250 38.41 -0.04 -20.09
N PHE A 251 38.44 -0.83 -21.18
CA PHE A 251 37.26 -1.55 -21.65
C PHE A 251 36.71 -2.53 -20.61
N GLU A 252 37.58 -3.23 -19.88
CA GLU A 252 37.17 -4.11 -18.77
C GLU A 252 36.49 -3.34 -17.62
N SER A 253 36.80 -2.04 -17.45
CA SER A 253 36.12 -1.19 -16.46
C SER A 253 34.77 -0.69 -16.99
N GLU A 254 34.70 -0.27 -18.27
CA GLU A 254 33.46 0.16 -18.92
C GLU A 254 32.43 -1.00 -18.98
N ILE A 255 32.85 -2.20 -19.39
CA ILE A 255 32.00 -3.40 -19.41
C ILE A 255 31.47 -3.71 -17.99
N GLY A 256 32.29 -3.54 -16.96
CA GLY A 256 31.87 -3.74 -15.57
C GLY A 256 30.75 -2.77 -15.17
N ASN A 257 30.97 -1.47 -15.42
CA ASN A 257 29.98 -0.44 -15.13
C ASN A 257 28.66 -0.67 -15.89
N ASP A 258 28.72 -1.01 -17.19
CA ASP A 258 27.54 -1.28 -18.01
C ASP A 258 26.70 -2.46 -17.48
N ILE A 259 27.34 -3.49 -16.90
CA ILE A 259 26.65 -4.66 -16.32
C ILE A 259 26.10 -4.33 -14.92
N GLU A 260 26.80 -3.49 -14.15
CA GLU A 260 26.33 -3.01 -12.85
C GLU A 260 25.10 -2.08 -13.03
N GLU A 261 25.08 -1.19 -14.04
CA GLU A 261 23.91 -0.38 -14.44
C GLU A 261 22.73 -1.26 -14.87
N LEU A 262 22.97 -2.30 -15.68
CA LEU A 262 21.94 -3.30 -16.04
C LEU A 262 21.37 -4.02 -14.80
N ALA A 263 22.20 -4.35 -13.81
CA ALA A 263 21.75 -4.98 -12.58
C ALA A 263 20.95 -4.03 -11.68
N GLU A 264 21.26 -2.73 -11.69
CA GLU A 264 20.49 -1.69 -11.00
C GLU A 264 19.10 -1.54 -11.62
N GLN A 265 19.01 -1.37 -12.94
CA GLN A 265 17.73 -1.27 -13.67
C GLN A 265 16.86 -2.53 -13.51
N LEU A 266 17.46 -3.72 -13.46
CA LEU A 266 16.72 -4.97 -13.18
C LEU A 266 16.25 -5.08 -11.72
N ALA A 267 16.90 -4.39 -10.78
CA ALA A 267 16.44 -4.31 -9.39
C ALA A 267 15.31 -3.28 -9.24
N GLU A 268 15.36 -2.17 -9.98
CA GLU A 268 14.27 -1.18 -10.07
C GLU A 268 13.03 -1.82 -10.71
N ALA A 269 13.19 -2.55 -11.82
CA ALA A 269 12.13 -3.33 -12.45
C ALA A 269 11.49 -4.35 -11.49
N ALA A 270 12.28 -4.96 -10.59
CA ALA A 270 11.78 -5.89 -9.58
C ALA A 270 11.01 -5.19 -8.45
N GLY A 271 11.38 -3.95 -8.12
CA GLY A 271 10.66 -3.11 -7.16
C GLY A 271 9.30 -2.63 -7.69
N ALA A 272 9.24 -2.31 -8.98
CA ALA A 272 8.02 -1.84 -9.65
C ALA A 272 6.96 -2.93 -9.95
N VAL A 273 7.22 -4.21 -9.64
CA VAL A 273 6.22 -5.29 -9.85
C VAL A 273 5.14 -5.21 -8.77
N GLY A 274 3.88 -5.14 -9.19
CA GLY A 274 2.74 -4.98 -8.29
C GLY A 274 2.51 -3.54 -7.81
N GLU A 275 3.42 -2.60 -8.13
CA GLU A 275 3.17 -1.16 -8.00
C GLU A 275 2.40 -0.65 -9.21
N SER A 276 1.22 -1.19 -9.51
CA SER A 276 0.41 -0.65 -10.62
C SER A 276 -0.22 0.70 -10.25
N GLU A 277 -0.44 1.55 -11.25
CA GLU A 277 -1.18 2.82 -11.14
C GLU A 277 -2.52 2.63 -10.39
N GLY A 278 -3.24 1.54 -10.66
CA GLY A 278 -4.47 1.18 -9.94
C GLY A 278 -4.25 0.76 -8.48
N ASP A 279 -3.17 0.03 -8.17
CA ASP A 279 -2.83 -0.38 -6.80
C ASP A 279 -2.36 0.84 -5.97
N ARG A 280 -1.53 1.73 -6.53
CA ARG A 280 -1.07 2.96 -5.87
C ARG A 280 -2.21 3.91 -5.53
N VAL A 281 -3.21 4.01 -6.42
CA VAL A 281 -4.41 4.84 -6.20
C VAL A 281 -5.38 4.16 -5.21
N ALA A 282 -5.48 2.82 -5.20
CA ALA A 282 -6.20 2.07 -4.17
C ALA A 282 -5.56 2.20 -2.79
N ASP A 283 -4.23 2.14 -2.70
CA ASP A 283 -3.46 2.41 -1.47
C ASP A 283 -3.67 3.86 -1.00
N ALA A 284 -3.65 4.84 -1.91
CA ALA A 284 -3.97 6.23 -1.58
C ALA A 284 -5.40 6.40 -1.04
N LEU A 285 -6.36 5.64 -1.56
CA LEU A 285 -7.75 5.63 -1.08
C LEU A 285 -7.86 5.03 0.34
N ASP A 286 -7.16 3.94 0.61
CA ASP A 286 -7.16 3.31 1.94
C ASP A 286 -6.35 4.13 2.97
N GLN A 287 -5.25 4.77 2.57
CA GLN A 287 -4.55 5.79 3.37
C GLN A 287 -5.47 6.97 3.70
N THR A 288 -6.27 7.44 2.73
CA THR A 288 -7.27 8.50 2.95
C THR A 288 -8.30 8.07 3.99
N ARG A 289 -8.78 6.81 3.92
CA ARG A 289 -9.71 6.24 4.90
C ARG A 289 -9.10 6.09 6.29
N ASP A 290 -7.83 5.71 6.39
CA ASP A 290 -7.13 5.62 7.68
C ASP A 290 -6.85 6.99 8.28
N LEU A 291 -6.52 7.99 7.47
CA LEU A 291 -6.42 9.39 7.90
C LEU A 291 -7.77 9.89 8.45
N MET A 292 -8.88 9.61 7.77
CA MET A 292 -10.23 9.93 8.27
C MET A 292 -10.57 9.20 9.57
N ARG A 293 -10.48 7.86 9.60
CA ARG A 293 -10.79 7.02 10.78
C ARG A 293 -9.99 7.48 12.00
N SER A 294 -8.70 7.75 11.79
CA SER A 294 -7.83 8.18 12.86
C SER A 294 -8.16 9.61 13.30
N LEU A 295 -8.53 10.53 12.41
CA LEU A 295 -8.94 11.91 12.76
C LEU A 295 -10.25 11.91 13.56
N GLU A 296 -11.24 11.12 13.16
CA GLU A 296 -12.49 10.91 13.91
C GLU A 296 -12.21 10.32 15.30
N SER A 297 -11.25 9.39 15.42
CA SER A 297 -10.86 8.85 16.73
C SER A 297 -10.19 9.89 17.64
N LEU A 298 -9.47 10.85 17.05
CA LEU A 298 -8.78 11.91 17.78
C LEU A 298 -9.76 12.99 18.24
N ASP A 299 -10.68 13.42 17.36
CA ASP A 299 -11.83 14.26 17.69
C ASP A 299 -12.60 13.67 18.88
N HIS A 300 -12.98 12.40 18.79
CA HIS A 300 -13.75 11.73 19.83
C HIS A 300 -13.04 11.68 21.19
N ARG A 301 -11.70 11.52 21.22
CA ARG A 301 -10.91 11.59 22.47
C ARG A 301 -10.95 12.98 23.10
N MET A 302 -10.71 14.03 22.31
CA MET A 302 -10.76 15.41 22.81
C MET A 302 -12.13 15.76 23.39
N TRP A 303 -13.22 15.37 22.73
CA TRP A 303 -14.57 15.60 23.26
C TRP A 303 -14.88 14.84 24.55
N GLN A 304 -14.31 13.65 24.75
CA GLN A 304 -14.44 12.92 26.03
C GLN A 304 -13.64 13.58 27.14
N GLU A 305 -12.36 13.87 26.92
CA GLU A 305 -11.47 14.50 27.92
C GLU A 305 -11.97 15.91 28.30
N GLY A 306 -12.55 16.64 27.34
CA GLY A 306 -13.19 17.95 27.56
C GLY A 306 -14.48 17.90 28.40
N GLN A 307 -15.19 16.76 28.41
CA GLN A 307 -16.38 16.56 29.24
C GLN A 307 -16.04 16.04 30.64
N GLU A 308 -15.07 15.12 30.77
CA GLU A 308 -14.61 14.65 32.09
C GLU A 308 -13.98 15.79 32.91
N GLY A 309 -13.27 16.72 32.26
CA GLY A 309 -12.78 17.95 32.89
C GLY A 309 -13.87 18.86 33.47
N GLN A 310 -15.11 18.77 33.00
CA GLN A 310 -16.26 19.49 33.56
C GLN A 310 -16.90 18.71 34.74
N GLN A 311 -17.14 17.40 34.60
CA GLN A 311 -17.72 16.60 35.69
C GLN A 311 -16.82 16.51 36.93
N GLY A 312 -15.49 16.57 36.76
CA GLY A 312 -14.54 16.62 37.87
C GLY A 312 -14.70 17.84 38.81
N GLN A 313 -15.39 18.91 38.39
CA GLN A 313 -15.61 20.11 39.21
C GLN A 313 -16.92 20.09 40.01
N GLU A 314 -17.99 19.44 39.53
CA GLU A 314 -19.25 19.35 40.30
C GLU A 314 -19.14 18.44 41.53
N GLY A 315 -18.24 17.46 41.52
CA GLY A 315 -18.04 16.51 42.63
C GLY A 315 -17.53 17.11 43.95
N GLN A 316 -17.08 18.37 43.99
CA GLN A 316 -16.51 19.00 45.20
C GLN A 316 -17.43 20.02 45.90
N GLN A 317 -18.56 20.41 45.33
CA GLN A 317 -19.41 21.49 45.91
C GLN A 317 -20.53 20.98 46.83
N GLY A 318 -20.30 19.86 47.52
CA GLY A 318 -21.34 19.10 48.24
C GLY A 318 -21.18 18.98 49.77
N GLN A 319 -20.34 19.77 50.45
CA GLN A 319 -20.20 19.64 51.90
C GLN A 319 -19.58 20.86 52.63
N GLU A 320 -20.37 21.92 52.90
CA GLU A 320 -20.31 22.68 54.16
C GLU A 320 -21.47 23.69 54.27
N GLY A 321 -22.17 23.73 55.42
CA GLY A 321 -23.16 24.80 55.67
C GLY A 321 -24.35 24.47 56.57
N GLN A 322 -24.13 24.25 57.88
CA GLN A 322 -25.14 24.66 58.86
C GLN A 322 -24.57 24.98 60.26
N GLN A 323 -24.18 26.26 60.39
CA GLN A 323 -24.42 27.18 61.52
C GLN A 323 -24.46 26.61 62.97
N GLY A 324 -23.54 27.05 63.83
CA GLY A 324 -23.49 26.67 65.25
C GLY A 324 -24.13 27.69 66.20
N GLN A 325 -23.97 27.48 67.52
CA GLN A 325 -24.23 28.51 68.54
C GLN A 325 -23.35 28.39 69.79
N GLN A 326 -22.74 29.52 70.12
CA GLN A 326 -22.18 30.05 71.38
C GLN A 326 -22.10 29.14 72.62
N GLY A 327 -20.91 29.10 73.24
CA GLY A 327 -20.56 28.12 74.28
C GLY A 327 -20.92 28.49 75.73
N GLN A 328 -20.47 27.62 76.65
CA GLN A 328 -20.19 28.01 78.02
C GLN A 328 -19.13 27.12 78.70
N GLN A 329 -18.69 27.62 79.85
CA GLN A 329 -17.49 27.28 80.62
C GLN A 329 -17.49 25.83 81.17
N GLY A 330 -16.31 25.20 81.19
CA GLY A 330 -16.16 23.76 81.37
C GLY A 330 -16.21 23.19 82.79
N GLN A 331 -15.98 21.88 82.88
CA GLN A 331 -15.29 21.27 84.02
C GLN A 331 -14.71 19.88 83.71
N GLN A 332 -13.66 19.60 84.45
CA GLN A 332 -12.77 18.45 84.55
C GLN A 332 -13.43 17.09 84.83
N GLY A 333 -12.89 15.99 84.26
CA GLY A 333 -12.66 14.75 85.03
C GLY A 333 -13.14 13.40 84.47
N GLN A 334 -12.19 12.45 84.40
CA GLN A 334 -12.31 10.97 84.55
C GLN A 334 -13.21 10.20 83.55
N GLN A 335 -12.69 9.28 82.72
CA GLN A 335 -12.03 7.97 82.97
C GLN A 335 -13.02 6.79 83.01
N GLY A 336 -12.88 5.85 82.06
CA GLY A 336 -13.07 4.41 82.34
C GLY A 336 -13.96 3.58 81.40
N GLN A 337 -13.36 2.50 80.87
CA GLN A 337 -13.95 1.17 80.56
C GLN A 337 -14.93 1.07 79.35
N GLN A 338 -14.65 0.23 78.33
CA GLN A 338 -14.80 -1.25 78.23
C GLN A 338 -16.28 -1.64 77.95
N GLY A 339 -16.65 -2.48 76.97
CA GLY A 339 -15.92 -3.25 75.96
C GLY A 339 -16.87 -4.22 75.21
N GLN A 340 -16.33 -5.30 74.63
CA GLN A 340 -16.99 -6.41 73.87
C GLN A 340 -17.20 -6.12 72.35
N GLN A 341 -16.72 -6.91 71.36
CA GLN A 341 -16.57 -8.39 71.16
C GLN A 341 -17.87 -9.05 70.67
N GLY A 342 -17.91 -9.94 69.66
CA GLY A 342 -16.92 -10.44 68.67
C GLY A 342 -17.63 -10.62 67.30
N GLN A 343 -17.35 -11.54 66.37
CA GLN A 343 -16.45 -12.70 66.15
C GLN A 343 -16.23 -12.81 64.60
N GLN A 344 -15.04 -13.08 64.04
CA GLN A 344 -14.43 -14.40 63.75
C GLN A 344 -15.28 -15.32 62.83
N GLY A 345 -14.80 -15.96 61.76
CA GLY A 345 -13.49 -16.02 61.07
C GLY A 345 -13.66 -16.01 59.53
N GLN A 346 -12.86 -16.67 58.66
CA GLN A 346 -11.77 -17.62 58.88
C GLN A 346 -10.83 -17.66 57.64
N GLN A 347 -9.59 -17.25 57.88
CA GLN A 347 -8.30 -17.71 57.32
C GLN A 347 -8.24 -18.74 56.16
N GLY A 348 -7.41 -18.42 55.15
CA GLY A 348 -6.83 -19.36 54.19
C GLY A 348 -5.48 -18.84 53.69
N GLN A 349 -4.37 -19.35 54.24
CA GLN A 349 -3.02 -18.83 54.03
C GLN A 349 -2.08 -19.97 53.61
N SER A 350 -1.41 -19.82 52.46
CA SER A 350 -0.25 -20.64 52.05
C SER A 350 0.72 -19.76 51.27
N GLY A 351 1.97 -19.67 51.72
CA GLY A 351 3.03 -18.89 51.08
C GLY A 351 4.21 -19.75 50.62
N GLY A 352 5.15 -19.16 49.88
CA GLY A 352 6.34 -19.84 49.36
C GLY A 352 7.44 -18.88 48.87
N GLN A 353 8.27 -18.39 49.80
CA GLN A 353 9.62 -17.84 49.55
C GLN A 353 10.60 -19.02 49.25
N ALA A 354 11.82 -18.92 48.68
CA ALA A 354 12.66 -17.90 48.00
C ALA A 354 13.56 -18.69 46.98
N ARG A 355 14.50 -18.17 46.16
CA ARG A 355 15.53 -17.09 46.20
C ARG A 355 15.72 -16.53 44.77
N ALA A 356 16.25 -15.34 44.48
CA ALA A 356 17.35 -14.50 44.99
C ALA A 356 18.76 -14.89 44.49
N ASP A 357 19.27 -14.13 43.50
CA ASP A 357 20.67 -13.70 43.32
C ASP A 357 20.73 -12.54 42.29
N GLY A 358 21.64 -11.55 42.49
CA GLY A 358 21.93 -10.49 41.49
C GLY A 358 21.65 -9.01 41.87
N ARG A 359 22.61 -8.37 42.55
CA ARG A 359 22.85 -6.90 42.70
C ARG A 359 24.37 -6.70 42.92
N PRO A 360 25.01 -5.51 42.78
CA PRO A 360 24.49 -4.12 42.85
C PRO A 360 24.81 -3.26 41.59
N GLY A 361 24.34 -2.01 41.49
CA GLY A 361 25.13 -0.78 41.77
C GLY A 361 25.84 -0.28 40.48
N ASP A 362 26.11 1.00 40.20
CA ASP A 362 25.90 2.28 40.90
C ASP A 362 25.85 3.40 39.83
N GLY A 363 25.24 4.56 40.14
CA GLY A 363 25.04 5.64 39.15
C GLY A 363 24.63 6.98 39.78
N ASN A 364 25.34 7.37 40.85
CA ASN A 364 24.98 8.52 41.68
C ASN A 364 25.51 9.87 41.12
N ALA A 365 24.59 10.81 40.90
CA ALA A 365 24.63 12.27 41.14
C ALA A 365 25.84 13.19 40.78
N VAL A 366 25.46 14.48 40.80
CA VAL A 366 26.23 15.74 40.88
C VAL A 366 26.54 16.38 39.51
N GLY A 367 26.14 17.61 39.21
CA GLY A 367 25.45 18.68 39.98
C GLY A 367 25.79 20.05 39.34
N GLY A 368 25.03 21.13 39.51
CA GLY A 368 23.79 21.33 40.25
C GLY A 368 23.14 22.70 39.99
N SER A 369 22.03 22.92 40.72
CA SER A 369 21.24 24.15 40.94
C SER A 369 22.02 25.49 41.03
N PRO A 370 21.38 26.70 40.92
CA PRO A 370 20.25 27.04 41.83
C PRO A 370 19.20 28.14 41.45
N PHE A 371 18.09 28.12 42.23
CA PHE A 371 17.02 29.12 42.41
C PHE A 371 16.06 29.37 41.21
N GLY A 372 14.74 29.48 41.38
CA GLY A 372 13.92 29.20 42.55
C GLY A 372 12.45 29.64 42.42
N GLY A 373 11.54 28.89 43.07
CA GLY A 373 10.37 29.44 43.78
C GLY A 373 9.02 29.49 43.08
N GLY A 374 7.96 29.20 43.85
CA GLY A 374 6.58 29.63 43.54
C GLY A 374 5.59 28.54 43.09
N TYR A 375 5.10 27.72 44.03
CA TYR A 375 3.81 27.05 43.85
C TYR A 375 2.69 28.09 43.98
N GLY A 376 2.23 28.61 42.83
CA GLY A 376 1.09 29.54 42.77
C GLY A 376 -0.22 28.80 42.54
N TYR A 377 -0.97 28.52 43.61
CA TYR A 377 -2.41 28.33 43.49
C TYR A 377 -3.02 29.68 43.07
N GLY A 378 -3.43 29.79 41.80
CA GLY A 378 -4.13 30.95 41.25
C GLY A 378 -5.61 30.65 41.04
N ASP A 379 -6.47 31.55 41.50
CA ASP A 379 -7.92 31.42 41.52
C ASP A 379 -8.53 31.03 40.16
N ARG A 380 -9.22 29.88 40.11
CA ARG A 380 -10.10 29.54 38.98
C ARG A 380 -11.46 30.21 39.18
N ARG A 381 -11.81 31.15 38.30
CA ARG A 381 -13.21 31.59 38.14
C ARG A 381 -14.02 30.48 37.46
N PRO A 382 -15.31 30.30 37.78
CA PRO A 382 -16.15 29.36 37.06
C PRO A 382 -16.50 29.90 35.67
N GLY A 383 -16.33 29.09 34.62
CA GLY A 383 -16.87 29.40 33.28
C GLY A 383 -16.09 28.87 32.09
N ASP A 384 -14.75 28.81 32.16
CA ASP A 384 -13.92 28.38 31.01
C ASP A 384 -13.70 26.86 31.00
N ALA A 385 -13.95 26.22 29.86
CA ALA A 385 -13.57 24.84 29.55
C ALA A 385 -12.05 24.75 29.35
N ASN A 386 -11.32 24.85 30.45
CA ASN A 386 -9.87 25.05 30.45
C ASN A 386 -9.11 23.73 30.34
N TRP A 387 -8.97 23.23 29.11
CA TRP A 387 -8.06 22.14 28.69
C TRP A 387 -6.69 22.24 29.39
N GLU A 388 -6.09 21.12 29.80
CA GLU A 388 -4.78 21.21 30.45
C GLU A 388 -3.68 21.50 29.42
N PRO A 389 -2.67 22.33 29.75
CA PRO A 389 -1.52 22.56 28.87
C PRO A 389 -0.65 21.33 28.59
N GLY A 390 -0.97 20.15 29.14
CA GLY A 390 -0.40 18.86 28.76
C GLY A 390 -1.02 18.34 27.47
N ASP A 391 -2.35 18.28 27.45
CA ASP A 391 -3.16 17.62 26.42
C ASP A 391 -3.06 18.34 25.08
N ILE A 392 -3.15 19.68 25.09
CA ILE A 392 -2.94 20.54 23.90
C ILE A 392 -1.57 20.25 23.23
N ARG A 393 -0.53 19.98 24.02
CA ARG A 393 0.80 19.63 23.48
C ARG A 393 0.86 18.21 22.94
N GLN A 394 0.02 17.30 23.42
CA GLN A 394 -0.10 15.96 22.87
C GLN A 394 -0.86 15.99 21.53
N TRP A 395 -2.03 16.63 21.49
CA TRP A 395 -2.83 16.72 20.26
C TRP A 395 -2.11 17.46 19.14
N SER A 396 -1.38 18.54 19.43
CA SER A 396 -0.51 19.22 18.43
C SER A 396 0.49 18.26 17.78
N ARG A 397 1.10 17.32 18.53
CA ARG A 397 1.99 16.29 17.93
C ARG A 397 1.22 15.28 17.09
N GLU A 398 0.02 14.88 17.52
CA GLU A 398 -0.84 13.98 16.75
C GLU A 398 -1.30 14.66 15.44
N TYR A 399 -1.61 15.96 15.45
CA TYR A 399 -1.88 16.76 14.24
C TYR A 399 -0.66 16.92 13.32
N GLN A 400 0.53 17.13 13.87
CA GLN A 400 1.78 17.17 13.09
C GLN A 400 2.02 15.85 12.34
N GLN A 401 1.81 14.71 13.02
CA GLN A 401 1.94 13.39 12.41
C GLN A 401 0.96 13.23 11.23
N ARG A 402 -0.32 13.57 11.44
CA ARG A 402 -1.37 13.48 10.43
C ARG A 402 -1.16 14.44 9.27
N GLY A 403 -0.61 15.62 9.55
CA GLY A 403 -0.21 16.59 8.54
C GLY A 403 0.99 16.14 7.72
N ALA A 404 1.78 15.17 8.20
CA ALA A 404 2.81 14.48 7.42
C ALA A 404 2.21 13.33 6.59
N GLU A 405 1.33 12.51 7.17
CA GLU A 405 0.57 11.45 6.48
C GLU A 405 -0.20 12.03 5.27
N ALA A 406 -0.90 13.16 5.45
CA ALA A 406 -1.57 13.87 4.35
C ALA A 406 -0.61 14.41 3.28
N GLN A 407 0.62 14.80 3.65
CA GLN A 407 1.64 15.27 2.69
C GLN A 407 2.29 14.12 1.91
N GLU A 408 2.33 12.91 2.46
CA GLU A 408 2.79 11.69 1.79
C GLU A 408 1.74 11.23 0.76
N LEU A 409 0.48 11.14 1.19
CA LEU A 409 -0.68 10.93 0.32
C LEU A 409 -0.71 11.91 -0.88
N ARG A 410 -0.42 13.20 -0.63
CA ARG A 410 -0.33 14.25 -1.66
C ARG A 410 0.84 14.09 -2.63
N ARG A 411 1.90 13.34 -2.28
CA ARG A 411 2.96 13.00 -3.25
C ARG A 411 2.50 11.87 -4.14
N LEU A 412 2.07 10.76 -3.54
CA LEU A 412 1.56 9.60 -4.26
C LEU A 412 0.52 10.00 -5.33
N LEU A 413 -0.52 10.73 -4.93
CA LEU A 413 -1.56 11.20 -5.84
C LEU A 413 -1.06 12.16 -6.93
N ASN A 414 -0.12 13.06 -6.59
CA ASN A 414 0.46 14.00 -7.55
C ASN A 414 1.34 13.29 -8.59
N ASP A 415 2.02 12.22 -8.18
CA ASP A 415 2.93 11.45 -9.02
C ASP A 415 2.13 10.53 -9.97
N GLU A 416 0.97 10.02 -9.53
CA GLU A 416 -0.08 9.42 -10.40
C GLU A 416 -0.90 10.47 -11.20
N GLY A 417 -0.62 11.77 -11.07
CA GLY A 417 -1.24 12.82 -11.88
C GLY A 417 -2.65 13.29 -11.45
N PHE A 418 -3.13 12.93 -10.27
CA PHE A 418 -4.42 13.36 -9.73
C PHE A 418 -4.43 14.84 -9.33
N ASP A 419 -5.63 15.44 -9.34
CA ASP A 419 -5.83 16.78 -8.79
C ASP A 419 -5.75 16.77 -7.25
N VAL A 420 -4.70 17.39 -6.72
CA VAL A 420 -4.43 17.51 -5.29
C VAL A 420 -4.85 18.86 -4.70
N GLU A 421 -5.58 19.73 -5.42
CA GLU A 421 -5.96 21.07 -4.94
C GLU A 421 -6.72 21.02 -3.59
N ASP A 422 -7.71 20.12 -3.46
CA ASP A 422 -8.43 19.95 -2.18
C ASP A 422 -7.56 19.38 -1.07
N LEU A 423 -6.63 18.48 -1.40
CA LEU A 423 -5.71 17.90 -0.43
C LEU A 423 -4.69 18.94 0.05
N ASP A 424 -4.24 19.85 -0.81
CA ASP A 424 -3.45 21.02 -0.42
C ASP A 424 -4.25 21.97 0.51
N ALA A 425 -5.53 22.19 0.24
CA ALA A 425 -6.41 22.96 1.15
C ALA A 425 -6.59 22.28 2.52
N ILE A 426 -6.76 20.95 2.54
CA ILE A 426 -6.83 20.13 3.75
C ILE A 426 -5.52 20.22 4.55
N ILE A 427 -4.37 20.01 3.89
CA ILE A 427 -3.04 20.11 4.52
C ILE A 427 -2.81 21.53 5.09
N GLN A 428 -3.25 22.58 4.39
CA GLN A 428 -3.15 23.94 4.91
C GLN A 428 -3.96 24.11 6.21
N ARG A 429 -5.20 23.60 6.29
CA ARG A 429 -6.00 23.64 7.52
C ARG A 429 -5.41 22.78 8.64
N MET A 430 -4.82 21.64 8.31
CA MET A 430 -4.12 20.81 9.30
C MET A 430 -2.87 21.49 9.86
N ARG A 431 -2.19 22.34 9.08
CA ARG A 431 -1.10 23.21 9.58
C ARG A 431 -1.60 24.36 10.45
N GLU A 432 -2.79 24.91 10.18
CA GLU A 432 -3.45 25.87 11.08
C GLU A 432 -3.79 25.20 12.44
N LEU A 433 -4.17 23.91 12.42
CA LEU A 433 -4.39 23.08 13.60
C LEU A 433 -3.11 22.60 14.32
N ASP A 434 -1.90 22.80 13.78
CA ASP A 434 -0.65 22.49 14.50
C ASP A 434 -0.45 23.47 15.68
N ASP A 435 -0.64 24.77 15.43
CA ASP A 435 -0.43 25.79 16.46
C ASP A 435 -1.69 26.08 17.31
N LEU A 436 -2.26 25.01 17.89
CA LEU A 436 -3.36 25.05 18.87
C LEU A 436 -3.13 26.05 20.03
N ARG A 437 -1.88 26.48 20.28
CA ARG A 437 -1.54 27.50 21.28
C ARG A 437 -2.09 28.89 20.95
N GLN A 438 -2.39 29.18 19.68
CA GLN A 438 -3.06 30.42 19.26
C GLN A 438 -4.58 30.35 19.50
N TYR A 439 -5.16 29.16 19.42
CA TYR A 439 -6.59 28.92 19.55
C TYR A 439 -6.95 28.48 20.97
N ARG A 440 -7.34 29.44 21.82
CA ARG A 440 -7.85 29.15 23.17
C ARG A 440 -9.32 28.70 23.20
N ASP A 441 -10.00 28.80 22.07
CA ASP A 441 -11.44 28.59 21.96
C ASP A 441 -11.73 27.18 21.43
N PRO A 442 -12.39 26.30 22.23
CA PRO A 442 -12.77 24.96 21.76
C PRO A 442 -13.71 24.97 20.55
N GLU A 443 -14.56 25.99 20.38
CA GLU A 443 -15.51 26.03 19.25
C GLU A 443 -14.78 26.27 17.92
N VAL A 444 -13.67 27.03 17.94
CA VAL A 444 -12.84 27.25 16.74
C VAL A 444 -12.06 26.00 16.35
N ILE A 445 -11.54 25.27 17.35
CA ILE A 445 -10.84 24.00 17.13
C ILE A 445 -11.81 22.97 16.53
N ALA A 446 -13.01 22.82 17.12
CA ALA A 446 -14.09 21.98 16.62
C ALA A 446 -14.51 22.31 15.18
N GLY A 447 -14.66 23.60 14.85
CA GLY A 447 -15.03 24.05 13.51
C GLY A 447 -13.99 23.69 12.45
N LEU A 448 -12.70 23.88 12.75
CA LEU A 448 -11.59 23.50 11.87
C LEU A 448 -11.48 21.99 11.68
N GLN A 449 -11.75 21.21 12.73
CA GLN A 449 -11.75 19.74 12.70
C GLN A 449 -12.86 19.18 11.82
N ASN A 450 -14.08 19.66 12.01
CA ASN A 450 -15.22 19.27 11.19
C ASN A 450 -15.01 19.64 9.71
N PHE A 451 -14.39 20.80 9.43
CA PHE A 451 -14.01 21.17 8.06
C PHE A 451 -13.02 20.17 7.45
N VAL A 452 -11.92 19.85 8.15
CA VAL A 452 -10.92 18.88 7.66
C VAL A 452 -11.53 17.51 7.40
N LEU A 453 -12.42 17.01 8.28
CA LEU A 453 -13.11 15.74 8.11
C LEU A 453 -14.10 15.73 6.94
N GLU A 454 -14.88 16.80 6.76
CA GLU A 454 -15.87 16.88 5.67
C GLU A 454 -15.20 17.04 4.29
N GLU A 455 -14.12 17.81 4.19
CA GLU A 455 -13.36 17.91 2.94
C GLU A 455 -12.59 16.61 2.63
N LEU A 456 -12.02 15.91 3.64
CA LEU A 456 -11.46 14.57 3.42
C LEU A 456 -12.50 13.55 2.94
N LYS A 457 -13.74 13.62 3.43
CA LYS A 457 -14.85 12.76 2.95
C LYS A 457 -15.23 13.04 1.51
N ARG A 458 -15.19 14.31 1.08
CA ARG A 458 -15.42 14.70 -0.31
C ARG A 458 -14.27 14.26 -1.21
N PHE A 459 -13.04 14.38 -0.71
CA PHE A 459 -11.85 13.92 -1.39
C PHE A 459 -11.87 12.39 -1.57
N GLU A 460 -12.16 11.59 -0.53
CA GLU A 460 -12.32 10.13 -0.64
C GLU A 460 -13.41 9.75 -1.64
N TYR A 461 -14.55 10.45 -1.61
CA TYR A 461 -15.65 10.20 -2.54
C TYR A 461 -15.25 10.50 -4.00
N ARG A 462 -14.46 11.55 -4.26
CA ARG A 462 -13.94 11.84 -5.60
C ARG A 462 -12.90 10.81 -6.03
N LEU A 463 -11.89 10.57 -5.20
CA LEU A 463 -10.82 9.60 -5.48
C LEU A 463 -11.41 8.22 -5.80
N ARG A 464 -12.38 7.78 -5.01
CA ARG A 464 -13.16 6.57 -5.29
C ARG A 464 -13.89 6.63 -6.62
N ARG A 465 -14.57 7.74 -6.91
CA ARG A 465 -15.32 7.91 -8.16
C ARG A 465 -14.40 7.89 -9.38
N GLU A 466 -13.19 8.41 -9.26
CA GLU A 466 -12.20 8.46 -10.34
C GLU A 466 -11.65 7.05 -10.63
N ILE A 467 -11.38 6.25 -9.58
CA ILE A 467 -11.09 4.80 -9.70
C ILE A 467 -12.27 4.04 -10.35
N ASP A 468 -13.51 4.32 -9.93
CA ASP A 468 -14.72 3.71 -10.52
C ASP A 468 -14.94 4.19 -11.99
N GLU A 469 -14.49 5.40 -12.36
CA GLU A 469 -14.61 5.98 -13.72
C GLU A 469 -13.51 5.51 -14.70
N ASP A 470 -12.37 5.00 -14.22
CA ASP A 470 -11.37 4.32 -15.08
C ASP A 470 -11.82 2.92 -15.57
N GLU A 471 -12.82 2.28 -14.91
CA GLU A 471 -13.59 1.17 -15.53
C GLU A 471 -14.75 1.67 -16.43
N GLU A 472 -15.23 2.91 -16.25
CA GLU A 472 -16.41 3.50 -16.92
C GLU A 472 -16.11 4.74 -17.78
N ASP A 473 -15.18 4.64 -18.75
CA ASP A 473 -14.98 5.72 -19.73
C ASP A 473 -16.29 6.01 -20.51
N LEU A 474 -16.82 7.22 -20.28
CA LEU A 474 -17.98 7.88 -20.91
C LEU A 474 -19.41 7.39 -20.57
N PHE A 475 -19.95 7.87 -19.45
CA PHE A 475 -21.36 8.33 -19.43
C PHE A 475 -21.55 9.77 -18.93
N LEU A 476 -21.46 10.71 -19.87
CA LEU A 476 -22.01 12.06 -19.75
C LEU A 476 -23.53 12.01 -19.46
N ALA A 477 -23.92 12.14 -18.20
CA ALA A 477 -25.30 12.37 -17.78
C ALA A 477 -25.36 13.32 -16.57
N GLY A 478 -25.58 14.61 -16.82
CA GLY A 478 -25.91 15.56 -15.76
C GLY A 478 -27.32 15.37 -15.20
N ASN A 479 -27.57 16.02 -14.06
CA ASN A 479 -28.81 16.01 -13.25
C ASN A 479 -29.01 14.78 -12.35
N GLU A 480 -28.49 14.86 -11.12
CA GLU A 480 -29.25 14.46 -9.95
C GLU A 480 -29.41 15.66 -9.00
N GLU A 481 -30.55 15.74 -8.32
CA GLU A 481 -31.09 16.98 -7.78
C GLU A 481 -30.39 17.43 -6.48
N MET A 482 -30.04 18.72 -6.41
CA MET A 482 -29.66 19.39 -5.16
C MET A 482 -30.73 19.15 -4.08
N PRO A 483 -30.39 18.56 -2.91
CA PRO A 483 -31.34 18.35 -1.84
C PRO A 483 -32.02 19.66 -1.42
N ASP A 484 -33.35 19.66 -1.24
CA ASP A 484 -34.15 20.89 -1.05
C ASP A 484 -33.60 21.84 0.03
N ARG A 485 -32.97 21.28 1.08
CA ARG A 485 -32.26 22.00 2.16
C ARG A 485 -31.12 22.92 1.70
N PHE A 486 -30.62 22.79 0.48
CA PHE A 486 -29.68 23.75 -0.14
C PHE A 486 -30.36 24.84 -0.96
N ARG A 487 -31.62 24.65 -1.40
CA ARG A 487 -32.36 25.64 -2.19
C ARG A 487 -32.56 26.94 -1.40
N ASP A 488 -32.91 26.82 -0.12
CA ASP A 488 -33.12 27.97 0.78
C ASP A 488 -31.83 28.76 1.07
N MET A 489 -30.67 28.11 1.15
CA MET A 489 -29.37 28.79 1.33
C MET A 489 -28.94 29.53 0.06
N VAL A 490 -29.13 28.91 -1.11
CA VAL A 490 -28.83 29.56 -2.41
C VAL A 490 -29.75 30.76 -2.64
N GLU A 491 -31.02 30.67 -2.26
CA GLU A 491 -31.96 31.80 -2.37
C GLU A 491 -31.57 32.98 -1.46
N GLN A 492 -31.08 32.71 -0.25
CA GLN A 492 -30.55 33.74 0.65
C GLN A 492 -29.25 34.37 0.12
N TYR A 493 -28.34 33.57 -0.45
CA TYR A 493 -27.12 34.08 -1.07
C TYR A 493 -27.42 35.05 -2.22
N PHE A 494 -28.28 34.67 -3.17
CA PHE A 494 -28.66 35.55 -4.28
C PHE A 494 -29.46 36.78 -3.84
N ARG A 495 -30.23 36.71 -2.74
CA ARG A 495 -30.91 37.87 -2.15
C ARG A 495 -29.93 38.86 -1.48
N SER A 496 -28.87 38.36 -0.86
CA SER A 496 -27.80 39.21 -0.30
C SER A 496 -26.97 39.91 -1.38
N LEU A 497 -26.77 39.24 -2.52
CA LEU A 497 -26.01 39.78 -3.65
C LEU A 497 -26.79 40.88 -4.39
N SER A 498 -28.12 40.77 -4.49
CA SER A 498 -28.96 41.78 -5.15
C SER A 498 -29.27 43.02 -4.29
N GLU A 499 -29.06 42.98 -2.97
CA GLU A 499 -29.07 44.16 -2.10
C GLU A 499 -27.71 44.89 -2.05
N SER A 500 -26.69 44.39 -2.78
CA SER A 500 -25.32 44.94 -2.80
C SER A 500 -24.93 45.70 -4.09
N GLN A 501 -25.92 46.09 -4.93
CA GLN A 501 -25.74 46.92 -6.14
C GLN A 501 -26.61 48.18 -6.12
#